data_AF-A0A258IBM7-F1
#
_entry.id   AF-A0A258IBM7-F1
#
_cell.length_a   1.000
_cell.length_b   1.000
_cell.length_c   1.000
_cell.angle_alpha   90.00
_cell.angle_beta   90.00
_cell.angle_gamma   90.00
#
_symmetry.space_group_name_H-M   'P 1'
#
loop_
_entity.id
_entity.type
_entity.pdbx_description
1 polymer ?
#
loop_
_entity_poly.entity_id
_entity_poly.type
_entity_poly.pdbx_seq_one_letter_code
_entity_poly.pdbx_strand_id
1 'polypeptide(L)'
;MAIAPHIEPGDPGGRQLLKSFKRLTSIAFEAGGARRDIGRQTEIRYKNNSLYVKLRYPHFMLTGRDCGQIVWRKDKNTNPGRRQMATGLDSNRTKIAKRVIEVFDYFGTTNKSATVMDIVRRYGRPQSSTSELLASLVEMGLLYKDPMTRSYLPTPRLATLGGAAQPEFIRDGRLYTYMDRLAQSTRHTVALFGMVGTHAQVFRVSSGADEGAAPLDQGDSSSLYASATGLLLLATLGQEQTKKTLWRLNSEAEADQKFVHAEYCERAATYRQQGHAVGPAGFVPGAQVTAALVPVSPGDRPLVLGVVYPEGSMIGTEALLETLRYGVSQFSPNPMRDLSNDFAPFARAV
;
A
#
# COMPACT_ATOMS: atom_id res chain seq x y z
N MET A 1 8.26 21.39 42.23
CA MET A 1 7.70 20.05 42.51
C MET A 1 6.95 19.62 41.26
N ALA A 2 7.60 18.82 40.40
CA ALA A 2 7.10 18.49 39.05
C ALA A 2 6.31 17.17 39.10
N ILE A 3 5.07 17.21 38.64
CA ILE A 3 4.20 16.04 38.51
C ILE A 3 4.73 15.19 37.35
N ALA A 4 5.18 13.98 37.63
CA ALA A 4 5.59 13.02 36.61
C ALA A 4 4.36 12.42 35.92
N PRO A 5 4.36 12.23 34.59
CA PRO A 5 3.27 11.56 33.90
C PRO A 5 3.22 10.08 34.30
N HIS A 6 2.01 9.56 34.49
CA HIS A 6 1.75 8.16 34.86
C HIS A 6 2.17 7.24 33.72
N ILE A 7 3.04 6.27 34.00
CA ILE A 7 3.47 5.22 33.07
C ILE A 7 2.89 3.90 33.60
N GLU A 8 2.19 3.13 32.76
CA GLU A 8 1.71 1.81 33.13
C GLU A 8 2.89 0.87 33.45
N PRO A 9 2.82 0.09 34.56
CA PRO A 9 3.94 -0.75 34.97
C PRO A 9 4.06 -1.98 34.06
N GLY A 10 4.98 -1.93 33.09
CA GLY A 10 5.31 -3.09 32.26
C GLY A 10 6.16 -2.81 31.01
N ASP A 11 6.20 -1.57 30.52
CA ASP A 11 6.90 -1.23 29.27
C ASP A 11 8.42 -0.94 29.50
N PRO A 12 9.33 -1.79 29.03
CA PRO A 12 10.77 -1.55 29.12
C PRO A 12 11.24 -0.40 28.21
N GLY A 13 10.52 -0.10 27.12
CA GLY A 13 10.83 0.98 26.18
C GLY A 13 10.60 2.37 26.78
N GLY A 14 9.47 2.58 27.46
CA GLY A 14 9.13 3.84 28.13
C GLY A 14 10.11 4.23 29.24
N ARG A 15 10.62 3.27 30.02
CA ARG A 15 11.61 3.54 31.08
C ARG A 15 12.98 3.94 30.53
N GLN A 16 13.40 3.35 29.41
CA GLN A 16 14.69 3.66 28.79
C GLN A 16 14.67 5.03 28.11
N LEU A 17 13.54 5.40 27.50
CA LEU A 17 13.30 6.73 26.91
C LEU A 17 13.22 7.84 27.97
N LEU A 18 12.60 7.59 29.13
CA LEU A 18 12.56 8.56 30.23
C LEU A 18 13.95 8.82 30.84
N LYS A 19 14.81 7.79 30.91
CA LYS A 19 16.22 7.94 31.31
C LYS A 19 17.01 8.77 30.30
N SER A 20 16.83 8.50 29.00
CA SER A 20 17.45 9.30 27.93
C SER A 20 16.96 10.75 27.93
N PHE A 21 15.68 10.98 28.21
CA PHE A 21 15.09 12.32 28.30
C PHE A 21 15.65 13.10 29.50
N LYS A 22 15.71 12.50 30.70
CA LYS A 22 16.31 13.13 31.89
C LYS A 22 17.79 13.48 31.67
N ARG A 23 18.52 12.63 30.93
CA ARG A 23 19.94 12.87 30.57
C ARG A 23 20.09 14.04 29.61
N LEU A 24 19.22 14.14 28.60
CA LEU A 24 19.21 15.25 27.63
C LEU A 24 18.83 16.60 28.26
N THR A 25 17.89 16.61 29.22
CA THR A 25 17.54 17.83 29.96
C THR A 25 18.66 18.31 30.89
N SER A 26 19.44 17.38 31.47
CA SER A 26 20.62 17.72 32.28
C SER A 26 21.72 18.38 31.43
N ILE A 27 21.99 17.83 30.25
CA ILE A 27 22.97 18.35 29.29
C ILE A 27 22.57 19.75 28.78
N ALA A 28 21.27 20.01 28.61
CA ALA A 28 20.77 21.32 28.18
C ALA A 28 20.85 22.39 29.29
N PHE A 29 20.67 22.00 30.56
CA PHE A 29 20.72 22.91 31.71
C PHE A 29 22.15 23.39 32.01
N GLU A 30 23.15 22.53 31.82
CA GLU A 30 24.57 22.87 31.98
C GLU A 30 25.12 23.75 30.84
N ALA A 31 24.48 23.77 29.67
CA ALA A 31 25.02 24.37 28.45
C ALA A 31 24.59 25.83 28.17
N GLY A 32 24.01 26.55 29.14
CA GLY A 32 23.89 28.01 29.11
C GLY A 32 23.24 28.61 27.84
N GLY A 33 22.15 28.02 27.34
CA GLY A 33 21.30 28.66 26.33
C GLY A 33 21.75 28.58 24.85
N ALA A 34 22.76 27.79 24.51
CA ALA A 34 23.18 27.61 23.11
C ALA A 34 22.37 26.52 22.36
N ARG A 35 22.08 26.75 21.07
CA ARG A 35 21.47 25.77 20.17
C ARG A 35 22.48 24.65 19.88
N ARG A 36 22.18 23.40 20.27
CA ARG A 36 23.01 22.22 20.00
C ARG A 36 22.19 21.11 19.35
N ASP A 37 22.72 20.52 18.28
CA ASP A 37 22.24 19.26 17.70
C ASP A 37 22.94 18.09 18.41
N ILE A 38 22.19 17.22 19.08
CA ILE A 38 22.73 16.06 19.84
C ILE A 38 22.46 14.77 19.05
N GLY A 39 22.82 14.78 17.76
CA GLY A 39 22.63 13.67 16.81
C GLY A 39 21.52 13.92 15.78
N ARG A 40 21.50 13.10 14.70
CA ARG A 40 20.65 13.28 13.49
C ARG A 40 19.13 13.32 13.75
N GLN A 41 18.65 13.12 14.98
CA GLN A 41 17.23 13.00 15.32
C GLN A 41 16.75 13.88 16.49
N THR A 42 17.61 14.78 17.02
CA THR A 42 17.27 15.62 18.18
C THR A 42 17.75 17.06 18.02
N GLU A 43 16.81 18.02 18.04
CA GLU A 43 17.09 19.46 18.04
C GLU A 43 16.65 20.07 19.38
N ILE A 44 17.54 20.82 20.05
CA ILE A 44 17.25 21.56 21.29
C ILE A 44 17.47 23.06 21.04
N ARG A 45 16.48 23.88 21.39
CA ARG A 45 16.54 25.33 21.24
C ARG A 45 16.08 26.04 22.51
N TYR A 46 16.85 27.04 22.94
CA TYR A 46 16.47 27.94 24.02
C TYR A 46 16.05 29.29 23.41
N LYS A 47 14.86 29.80 23.73
CA LYS A 47 14.37 31.10 23.23
C LYS A 47 13.39 31.71 24.22
N ASN A 48 13.56 33.01 24.52
CA ASN A 48 12.71 33.78 25.44
C ASN A 48 12.50 33.10 26.80
N ASN A 49 13.59 32.62 27.41
CA ASN A 49 13.58 31.92 28.70
C ASN A 49 12.77 30.61 28.74
N SER A 50 12.46 30.04 27.58
CA SER A 50 11.79 28.75 27.44
C SER A 50 12.65 27.74 26.68
N LEU A 51 12.63 26.49 27.15
CA LEU A 51 13.31 25.37 26.50
C LEU A 51 12.38 24.66 25.52
N TYR A 52 12.85 24.49 24.28
CA TYR A 52 12.18 23.75 23.22
C TYR A 52 12.99 22.51 22.87
N VAL A 53 12.36 21.35 22.99
CA VAL A 53 12.95 20.07 22.62
C VAL A 53 12.12 19.46 21.50
N LYS A 54 12.80 19.08 20.41
CA LYS A 54 12.21 18.38 19.27
C LYS A 54 12.93 17.06 19.07
N LEU A 55 12.22 15.97 19.38
CA LEU A 55 12.69 14.60 19.19
C LEU A 55 11.92 13.96 18.03
N ARG A 56 12.66 13.36 17.08
CA ARG A 56 12.09 12.73 15.89
C ARG A 56 12.29 11.22 15.98
N TYR A 57 11.24 10.49 16.34
CA TYR A 57 11.18 9.02 16.29
C TYR A 57 10.41 8.58 15.03
N PRO A 58 10.54 7.32 14.56
CA PRO A 58 9.76 6.85 13.43
C PRO A 58 8.27 7.02 13.78
N HIS A 59 7.58 7.87 13.01
CA HIS A 59 6.12 8.13 13.02
C HIS A 59 5.58 9.12 14.06
N PHE A 60 6.38 9.60 15.02
CA PHE A 60 5.91 10.54 16.03
C PHE A 60 6.90 11.68 16.27
N MET A 61 6.37 12.90 16.41
CA MET A 61 7.14 14.08 16.80
C MET A 61 6.77 14.48 18.22
N LEU A 62 7.76 14.52 19.11
CA LEU A 62 7.60 15.06 20.44
C LEU A 62 7.98 16.55 20.41
N THR A 63 7.04 17.42 20.77
CA THR A 63 7.28 18.86 20.95
C THR A 63 6.78 19.29 22.31
N GLY A 64 7.60 20.02 23.06
CA GLY A 64 7.21 20.60 24.34
C GLY A 64 7.80 21.98 24.55
N ARG A 65 7.08 22.80 25.33
CA ARG A 65 7.55 24.06 25.90
C ARG A 65 7.52 23.90 27.43
N ASP A 66 8.64 24.17 28.08
CA ASP A 66 8.81 24.19 29.55
C ASP A 66 8.16 23.01 30.30
N CYS A 67 8.79 21.83 30.26
CA CYS A 67 8.60 20.57 31.03
C CYS A 67 7.18 20.04 31.35
N GLY A 68 6.10 20.78 31.11
CA GLY A 68 4.73 20.46 31.55
C GLY A 68 3.69 20.46 30.43
N GLN A 69 4.05 20.87 29.21
CA GLN A 69 3.18 20.76 28.04
C GLN A 69 3.85 19.94 26.94
N ILE A 70 3.95 18.63 27.18
CA ILE A 70 4.39 17.67 26.16
C ILE A 70 3.13 17.21 25.43
N VAL A 71 3.01 17.58 24.15
CA VAL A 71 1.88 17.16 23.31
C VAL A 71 2.41 16.27 22.19
N TRP A 72 1.92 15.04 22.14
CA TRP A 72 2.15 14.15 21.02
C TRP A 72 1.42 14.68 19.79
N ARG A 73 2.15 14.94 18.72
CA ARG A 73 1.55 15.26 17.42
C ARG A 73 2.02 14.25 16.39
N LYS A 74 1.05 13.71 15.66
CA LYS A 74 1.31 12.96 14.42
C LYS A 74 2.08 13.89 13.50
N ASP A 75 3.29 13.50 13.10
CA ASP A 75 4.11 14.30 12.20
C ASP A 75 3.39 14.34 10.85
N LYS A 76 2.81 15.51 10.52
CA LYS A 76 2.08 15.74 9.27
C LYS A 76 2.98 15.62 8.03
N ASN A 77 4.30 15.50 8.23
CA ASN A 77 5.29 15.41 7.17
C ASN A 77 6.03 14.05 7.13
N THR A 78 5.58 13.06 7.90
CA THR A 78 6.02 11.66 7.72
C THR A 78 4.85 10.82 7.26
N ASN A 79 4.82 10.53 5.96
CA ASN A 79 4.01 9.47 5.41
C ASN A 79 4.82 8.17 5.56
N PRO A 80 4.46 7.25 6.46
CA PRO A 80 5.25 6.05 6.67
C PRO A 80 4.91 5.04 5.59
N GLY A 81 5.78 4.94 4.59
CA GLY A 81 5.58 4.06 3.42
C GLY A 81 5.67 4.78 2.07
N ARG A 82 5.71 6.12 2.04
CA ARG A 82 5.82 6.87 0.77
C ARG A 82 7.13 7.66 0.70
N ARG A 83 8.26 6.95 0.75
CA ARG A 83 9.49 7.48 0.13
C ARG A 83 9.33 7.28 -1.37
N GLN A 84 8.75 8.28 -2.03
CA GLN A 84 8.87 8.41 -3.47
C GLN A 84 10.36 8.43 -3.80
N MET A 85 10.85 7.37 -4.44
CA MET A 85 12.07 7.48 -5.22
C MET A 85 11.80 8.52 -6.30
N ALA A 86 12.57 9.60 -6.25
CA ALA A 86 12.60 10.63 -7.26
C ALA A 86 13.22 10.05 -8.53
N THR A 87 12.40 9.35 -9.33
CA THR A 87 12.72 9.00 -10.71
C THR A 87 11.82 9.82 -11.62
N GLY A 88 12.30 11.00 -12.04
CA GLY A 88 11.95 11.63 -13.32
C GLY A 88 10.47 11.86 -13.69
N LEU A 89 9.54 11.99 -12.73
CA LEU A 89 8.10 12.19 -13.01
C LEU A 89 7.46 13.35 -12.24
N ASP A 90 8.23 14.31 -11.72
CA ASP A 90 7.69 15.53 -11.08
C ASP A 90 7.28 16.62 -12.09
N SER A 91 6.80 16.21 -13.26
CA SER A 91 6.23 17.15 -14.23
C SER A 91 4.81 17.56 -13.82
N ASN A 92 4.39 18.76 -14.22
CA ASN A 92 3.01 19.21 -14.03
C ASN A 92 2.00 18.23 -14.69
N ARG A 93 2.41 17.57 -15.79
CA ARG A 93 1.58 16.57 -16.50
C ARG A 93 1.30 15.35 -15.64
N THR A 94 2.30 14.84 -14.93
CA THR A 94 2.13 13.71 -14.00
C THR A 94 1.17 14.06 -12.87
N LYS A 95 1.24 15.29 -12.37
CA LYS A 95 0.32 15.79 -11.32
C LYS A 95 -1.12 15.84 -11.82
N ILE A 96 -1.34 16.27 -13.07
CA ILE A 96 -2.67 16.29 -13.69
C ILE A 96 -3.19 14.87 -13.92
N ALA A 97 -2.38 13.99 -14.52
CA ALA A 97 -2.76 12.59 -14.75
C ALA A 97 -3.13 11.89 -13.44
N LYS A 98 -2.34 12.08 -12.38
CA LYS A 98 -2.64 11.56 -11.05
C LYS A 98 -3.98 12.06 -10.52
N ARG A 99 -4.33 13.33 -10.74
CA ARG A 99 -5.61 13.89 -10.29
C ARG A 99 -6.80 13.31 -11.03
N VAL A 100 -6.66 13.01 -12.33
CA VAL A 100 -7.68 12.28 -13.10
C VAL A 100 -7.93 10.91 -12.49
N ILE A 101 -6.85 10.16 -12.20
CA ILE A 101 -6.95 8.84 -11.57
C ILE A 101 -7.57 8.92 -10.17
N GLU A 102 -7.18 9.90 -9.34
CA GLU A 102 -7.80 10.12 -8.01
C GLU A 102 -9.32 10.36 -8.11
N VAL A 103 -9.77 11.11 -9.13
CA VAL A 103 -11.20 11.30 -9.37
C VAL A 103 -11.88 9.99 -9.73
N PHE A 104 -11.29 9.17 -10.61
CA PHE A 104 -11.87 7.88 -10.99
C PHE A 104 -11.86 6.88 -9.83
N ASP A 105 -10.78 6.80 -9.07
CA ASP A 105 -10.66 5.94 -7.89
C ASP A 105 -11.63 6.36 -6.76
N TYR A 106 -12.07 7.63 -6.75
CA TYR A 106 -13.12 8.04 -5.81
C TYR A 106 -14.43 7.30 -6.08
N PHE A 107 -14.75 7.09 -7.36
CA PHE A 107 -15.93 6.36 -7.77
C PHE A 107 -15.68 4.85 -7.63
N GLY A 108 -16.57 4.17 -6.95
CA GLY A 108 -16.44 2.74 -6.68
C GLY A 108 -17.70 2.20 -6.04
N THR A 109 -17.60 1.01 -5.44
CA THR A 109 -18.74 0.32 -4.84
C THR A 109 -19.47 1.18 -3.80
N THR A 110 -18.73 1.97 -3.01
CA THR A 110 -19.27 2.80 -1.93
C THR A 110 -19.75 4.18 -2.39
N ASN A 111 -19.10 4.76 -3.42
CA ASN A 111 -19.39 6.11 -3.89
C ASN A 111 -19.86 6.07 -5.35
N LYS A 112 -21.19 6.06 -5.55
CA LYS A 112 -21.80 6.10 -6.89
C LYS A 112 -21.85 7.50 -7.49
N SER A 113 -21.77 8.53 -6.63
CA SER A 113 -21.80 9.94 -7.00
C SER A 113 -20.86 10.74 -6.09
N ALA A 114 -20.33 11.84 -6.59
CA ALA A 114 -19.41 12.71 -5.85
C ALA A 114 -19.67 14.18 -6.11
N THR A 115 -19.64 15.02 -5.09
CA THR A 115 -19.56 16.49 -5.28
C THR A 115 -18.10 16.92 -5.39
N VAL A 116 -17.86 18.16 -5.86
CA VAL A 116 -16.52 18.76 -5.85
C VAL A 116 -15.89 18.71 -4.46
N MET A 117 -16.68 18.99 -3.42
CA MET A 117 -16.18 19.04 -2.04
C MET A 117 -15.81 17.66 -1.50
N ASP A 118 -16.45 16.60 -1.96
CA ASP A 118 -16.09 15.24 -1.55
C ASP A 118 -14.70 14.86 -2.06
N ILE A 119 -14.42 15.15 -3.32
CA ILE A 119 -13.10 14.93 -3.93
C ILE A 119 -12.03 15.80 -3.24
N VAL A 120 -12.34 17.08 -2.99
CA VAL A 120 -11.44 18.02 -2.30
C VAL A 120 -11.10 17.53 -0.90
N ARG A 121 -12.10 17.10 -0.12
CA ARG A 121 -11.91 16.59 1.24
C ARG A 121 -11.12 15.30 1.26
N ARG A 122 -11.38 14.39 0.32
CA ARG A 122 -10.67 13.10 0.25
C ARG A 122 -9.19 13.24 -0.10
N TYR A 123 -8.86 14.07 -1.09
CA TYR A 123 -7.51 14.13 -1.66
C TYR A 123 -6.73 15.42 -1.32
N GLY A 124 -7.33 16.35 -0.58
CA GLY A 124 -6.68 17.61 -0.19
C GLY A 124 -6.33 18.51 -1.38
N ARG A 125 -7.16 18.52 -2.43
CA ARG A 125 -6.91 19.29 -3.67
C ARG A 125 -7.57 20.67 -3.64
N PRO A 126 -7.00 21.70 -4.30
CA PRO A 126 -7.65 23.01 -4.40
C PRO A 126 -9.02 22.92 -5.10
N GLN A 127 -10.05 23.54 -4.52
CA GLN A 127 -11.43 23.46 -5.01
C GLN A 127 -11.58 23.92 -6.46
N SER A 128 -11.08 25.10 -6.82
CA SER A 128 -11.21 25.68 -8.17
C SER A 128 -10.70 24.71 -9.23
N SER A 129 -9.48 24.20 -9.03
CA SER A 129 -8.86 23.30 -10.00
C SER A 129 -9.54 21.92 -10.05
N THR A 130 -10.12 21.44 -8.94
CA THR A 130 -10.92 20.20 -8.95
C THR A 130 -12.21 20.39 -9.73
N SER A 131 -12.86 21.56 -9.60
CA SER A 131 -14.06 21.91 -10.36
C SER A 131 -13.77 21.97 -11.87
N GLU A 132 -12.66 22.58 -12.27
CA GLU A 132 -12.22 22.62 -13.68
C GLU A 132 -11.98 21.21 -14.22
N LEU A 133 -11.24 20.37 -13.47
CA LEU A 133 -10.98 19.00 -13.85
C LEU A 133 -12.27 18.20 -14.07
N LEU A 134 -13.22 18.29 -13.12
CA LEU A 134 -14.51 17.61 -13.24
C LEU A 134 -15.34 18.14 -14.41
N ALA A 135 -15.31 19.45 -14.67
CA ALA A 135 -15.95 20.03 -15.85
C ALA A 135 -15.37 19.48 -17.16
N SER A 136 -14.04 19.40 -17.27
CA SER A 136 -13.38 18.79 -18.44
C SER A 136 -13.73 17.30 -18.60
N LEU A 137 -13.85 16.55 -17.51
CA LEU A 137 -14.27 15.15 -17.56
C LEU A 137 -15.74 14.99 -18.02
N VAL A 138 -16.61 15.95 -17.72
CA VAL A 138 -17.99 16.01 -18.25
C VAL A 138 -17.99 16.35 -19.73
N GLU A 139 -17.21 17.35 -20.16
CA GLU A 139 -17.07 17.73 -21.57
C GLU A 139 -16.54 16.56 -22.42
N MET A 140 -15.59 15.80 -21.88
CA MET A 140 -15.11 14.57 -22.49
C MET A 140 -16.11 13.41 -22.39
N GLY A 141 -17.30 13.59 -21.83
CA GLY A 141 -18.34 12.54 -21.73
C GLY A 141 -17.97 11.37 -20.82
N LEU A 142 -17.06 11.55 -19.87
CA LEU A 142 -16.64 10.53 -18.89
C LEU A 142 -17.46 10.62 -17.59
N LEU A 143 -18.01 11.79 -17.29
CA LEU A 143 -18.90 12.02 -16.16
C LEU A 143 -20.22 12.67 -16.58
N TYR A 144 -21.31 12.31 -15.91
CA TYR A 144 -22.52 13.12 -15.84
C TYR A 144 -22.37 14.18 -14.76
N LYS A 145 -23.09 15.30 -14.90
CA LYS A 145 -23.26 16.32 -13.86
C LYS A 145 -24.75 16.51 -13.61
N ASP A 146 -25.19 16.25 -12.39
CA ASP A 146 -26.54 16.56 -11.95
C ASP A 146 -26.61 18.07 -11.58
N PRO A 147 -27.44 18.88 -12.26
CA PRO A 147 -27.55 20.31 -11.98
C PRO A 147 -28.20 20.61 -10.61
N MET A 148 -29.04 19.71 -10.09
CA MET A 148 -29.76 19.90 -8.83
C MET A 148 -28.86 19.60 -7.63
N THR A 149 -28.28 18.39 -7.61
CA THR A 149 -27.42 17.95 -6.49
C THR A 149 -25.99 18.45 -6.63
N ARG A 150 -25.60 18.96 -7.81
CA ARG A 150 -24.21 19.31 -8.17
C ARG A 150 -23.24 18.13 -8.03
N SER A 151 -23.77 16.92 -8.10
CA SER A 151 -22.99 15.69 -8.05
C SER A 151 -22.56 15.26 -9.45
N TYR A 152 -21.48 14.51 -9.48
CA TYR A 152 -20.90 13.92 -10.66
C TYR A 152 -21.03 12.40 -10.57
N LEU A 153 -21.30 11.74 -11.68
CA LEU A 153 -21.44 10.28 -11.77
C LEU A 153 -20.67 9.74 -12.98
N PRO A 154 -20.01 8.57 -12.89
CA PRO A 154 -19.43 7.90 -14.06
C PRO A 154 -20.43 7.66 -15.18
N THR A 155 -20.03 7.90 -16.43
CA THR A 155 -20.80 7.45 -17.59
C THR A 155 -20.47 6.00 -17.95
N PRO A 156 -21.33 5.28 -18.71
CA PRO A 156 -20.99 3.96 -19.23
C PRO A 156 -19.71 3.95 -20.08
N ARG A 157 -19.37 5.07 -20.74
CA ARG A 157 -18.11 5.21 -21.49
C ARG A 157 -16.89 5.05 -20.58
N LEU A 158 -16.91 5.59 -19.36
CA LEU A 158 -15.79 5.40 -18.43
C LEU A 158 -15.60 3.91 -18.09
N ALA A 159 -16.69 3.16 -17.92
CA ALA A 159 -16.63 1.73 -17.68
C ALA A 159 -16.07 0.94 -18.88
N THR A 160 -16.33 1.38 -20.11
CA THR A 160 -15.86 0.67 -21.31
C THR A 160 -14.38 0.89 -21.63
N LEU A 161 -13.76 1.98 -21.17
CA LEU A 161 -12.38 2.35 -21.48
C LEU A 161 -11.32 1.30 -21.08
N GLY A 162 -11.64 0.41 -20.13
CA GLY A 162 -10.75 -0.69 -19.73
C GLY A 162 -11.24 -2.08 -20.13
N GLY A 163 -12.55 -2.26 -20.36
CA GLY A 163 -13.19 -3.58 -20.36
C GLY A 163 -12.79 -4.51 -21.50
N ALA A 164 -12.46 -3.97 -22.69
CA ALA A 164 -12.17 -4.79 -23.87
C ALA A 164 -10.86 -5.59 -23.76
N ALA A 165 -9.87 -5.08 -23.00
CA ALA A 165 -8.58 -5.72 -22.82
C ALA A 165 -8.53 -6.60 -21.56
N GLN A 166 -9.63 -6.72 -20.81
CA GLN A 166 -9.69 -7.51 -19.59
C GLN A 166 -10.23 -8.92 -19.86
N PRO A 167 -9.77 -9.93 -19.10
CA PRO A 167 -10.40 -11.25 -19.10
C PRO A 167 -11.90 -11.18 -18.78
N GLU A 168 -12.67 -12.13 -19.31
CA GLU A 168 -14.13 -12.18 -19.17
C GLU A 168 -14.57 -12.19 -17.69
N PHE A 169 -13.90 -12.93 -16.82
CA PHE A 169 -14.24 -12.99 -15.39
C PHE A 169 -14.03 -11.65 -14.65
N ILE A 170 -13.19 -10.76 -15.18
CA ILE A 170 -13.03 -9.38 -14.70
C ILE A 170 -14.11 -8.49 -15.29
N ARG A 171 -14.29 -8.55 -16.61
CA ARG A 171 -15.24 -7.72 -17.35
C ARG A 171 -16.68 -7.91 -16.85
N ASP A 172 -17.06 -9.15 -16.56
CA ASP A 172 -18.41 -9.52 -16.16
C ASP A 172 -18.58 -9.48 -14.62
N GLY A 173 -17.54 -9.03 -13.88
CA GLY A 173 -17.59 -8.79 -12.44
C GLY A 173 -17.59 -10.03 -11.55
N ARG A 174 -17.44 -11.24 -12.11
CA ARG A 174 -17.41 -12.51 -11.35
C ARG A 174 -16.27 -12.53 -10.32
N LEU A 175 -15.07 -12.11 -10.71
CA LEU A 175 -13.93 -12.02 -9.80
C LEU A 175 -14.20 -11.04 -8.66
N TYR A 176 -14.72 -9.84 -8.97
CA TYR A 176 -15.02 -8.84 -7.95
C TYR A 176 -16.10 -9.30 -6.97
N THR A 177 -17.13 -9.96 -7.46
CA THR A 177 -18.17 -10.56 -6.61
C THR A 177 -17.59 -11.63 -5.68
N TYR A 178 -16.65 -12.43 -6.18
CA TYR A 178 -15.95 -13.41 -5.36
C TYR A 178 -15.05 -12.76 -4.31
N MET A 179 -14.30 -11.72 -4.69
CA MET A 179 -13.48 -10.94 -3.75
C MET A 179 -14.33 -10.36 -2.61
N ASP A 180 -15.49 -9.79 -2.93
CA ASP A 180 -16.40 -9.22 -1.93
C ASP A 180 -16.96 -10.28 -0.98
N ARG A 181 -17.34 -11.45 -1.50
CA ARG A 181 -17.78 -12.58 -0.67
C ARG A 181 -16.65 -13.11 0.22
N LEU A 182 -15.44 -13.22 -0.32
CA LEU A 182 -14.28 -13.68 0.42
C LEU A 182 -13.90 -12.69 1.53
N ALA A 183 -13.97 -11.38 1.27
CA ALA A 183 -13.73 -10.35 2.28
C ALA A 183 -14.79 -10.40 3.39
N GLN A 184 -16.05 -10.65 3.04
CA GLN A 184 -17.13 -10.81 4.01
C GLN A 184 -16.96 -12.07 4.87
N SER A 185 -16.62 -13.22 4.27
CA SER A 185 -16.50 -14.49 5.00
C SER A 185 -15.24 -14.56 5.86
N THR A 186 -14.11 -14.05 5.35
CA THR A 186 -12.84 -14.03 6.08
C THR A 186 -12.72 -12.85 7.05
N ARG A 187 -13.57 -11.83 6.89
CA ARG A 187 -13.50 -10.54 7.58
C ARG A 187 -12.19 -9.77 7.40
N HIS A 188 -11.33 -10.20 6.47
CA HIS A 188 -10.05 -9.60 6.17
C HIS A 188 -10.03 -8.89 4.81
N THR A 189 -8.99 -8.11 4.56
CA THR A 189 -8.82 -7.38 3.31
C THR A 189 -8.48 -8.35 2.18
N VAL A 190 -9.28 -8.38 1.12
CA VAL A 190 -8.98 -9.15 -0.09
C VAL A 190 -8.53 -8.19 -1.18
N ALA A 191 -7.43 -8.53 -1.85
CA ALA A 191 -6.86 -7.68 -2.89
C ALA A 191 -6.43 -8.46 -4.12
N LEU A 192 -6.60 -7.80 -5.27
CA LEU A 192 -6.09 -8.24 -6.56
C LEU A 192 -4.81 -7.47 -6.84
N PHE A 193 -3.75 -8.21 -7.13
CA PHE A 193 -2.41 -7.69 -7.40
C PHE A 193 -2.00 -7.99 -8.83
N GLY A 194 -1.24 -7.07 -9.43
CA GLY A 194 -0.59 -7.30 -10.71
C GLY A 194 0.80 -6.67 -10.75
N MET A 195 1.54 -7.01 -11.80
CA MET A 195 2.90 -6.49 -12.00
C MET A 195 2.88 -5.21 -12.85
N VAL A 196 3.48 -4.15 -12.31
CA VAL A 196 3.71 -2.88 -13.02
C VAL A 196 5.20 -2.55 -12.94
N GLY A 197 5.91 -2.84 -14.03
CA GLY A 197 7.36 -2.74 -14.08
C GLY A 197 8.01 -3.64 -13.03
N THR A 198 8.70 -3.03 -12.05
CA THR A 198 9.40 -3.72 -10.95
C THR A 198 8.60 -3.85 -9.66
N HIS A 199 7.32 -3.51 -9.70
CA HIS A 199 6.48 -3.44 -8.51
C HIS A 199 5.27 -4.35 -8.65
N ALA A 200 4.87 -4.92 -7.52
CA ALA A 200 3.51 -5.42 -7.34
C ALA A 200 2.63 -4.21 -7.01
N GLN A 201 1.52 -4.07 -7.72
CA GLN A 201 0.54 -3.01 -7.49
C GLN A 201 -0.83 -3.61 -7.18
N VAL A 202 -1.53 -2.98 -6.26
CA VAL A 202 -2.92 -3.30 -5.89
C VAL A 202 -3.86 -2.73 -6.96
N PHE A 203 -4.52 -3.60 -7.72
CA PHE A 203 -5.49 -3.20 -8.75
C PHE A 203 -6.90 -3.06 -8.17
N ARG A 204 -7.23 -3.85 -7.15
CA ARG A 204 -8.54 -3.80 -6.50
C ARG A 204 -8.43 -4.23 -5.05
N VAL A 205 -9.21 -3.59 -4.19
CA VAL A 205 -9.37 -3.96 -2.79
C VAL A 205 -10.85 -4.20 -2.49
N SER A 206 -11.13 -5.23 -1.70
CA SER A 206 -12.39 -5.45 -1.02
C SER A 206 -12.10 -5.58 0.47
N SER A 207 -12.63 -4.66 1.26
CA SER A 207 -12.37 -4.59 2.70
C SER A 207 -13.30 -5.51 3.46
N GLY A 208 -12.74 -6.38 4.30
CA GLY A 208 -13.50 -7.14 5.29
C GLY A 208 -13.97 -6.25 6.45
N ALA A 209 -14.86 -6.78 7.29
CA ALA A 209 -15.53 -6.03 8.35
C ALA A 209 -14.68 -5.82 9.64
N ASP A 210 -13.44 -6.30 9.71
CA ASP A 210 -12.63 -6.19 10.93
C ASP A 210 -12.05 -4.78 11.14
N GLU A 211 -12.22 -4.25 12.35
CA GLU A 211 -11.69 -2.96 12.78
C GLU A 211 -10.15 -2.88 12.78
N GLY A 212 -9.45 -4.01 12.62
CA GLY A 212 -7.99 -4.12 12.50
C GLY A 212 -7.48 -4.54 11.13
N ALA A 213 -8.32 -4.56 10.10
CA ALA A 213 -7.92 -4.96 8.75
C ALA A 213 -6.76 -4.07 8.24
N ALA A 214 -5.79 -4.68 7.54
CA ALA A 214 -4.64 -3.96 7.04
C ALA A 214 -5.08 -2.83 6.08
N PRO A 215 -4.65 -1.57 6.29
CA PRO A 215 -5.05 -0.42 5.47
C PRO A 215 -4.33 -0.48 4.12
N LEU A 216 -4.96 -1.15 3.16
CA LEU A 216 -4.48 -1.29 1.79
C LEU A 216 -5.41 -0.53 0.85
N ASP A 217 -4.86 0.36 0.05
CA ASP A 217 -5.61 1.14 -0.93
C ASP A 217 -5.32 0.68 -2.37
N GLN A 218 -6.27 0.93 -3.27
CA GLN A 218 -6.06 0.74 -4.70
C GLN A 218 -4.92 1.64 -5.19
N GLY A 219 -4.05 1.08 -6.02
CA GLY A 219 -2.86 1.76 -6.55
C GLY A 219 -1.64 1.69 -5.64
N ASP A 220 -1.76 1.20 -4.40
CA ASP A 220 -0.61 0.93 -3.53
C ASP A 220 0.37 -0.02 -4.20
N SER A 221 1.66 0.22 -3.97
CA SER A 221 2.74 -0.40 -4.73
C SER A 221 3.89 -0.77 -3.82
N SER A 222 4.45 -1.96 -4.04
CA SER A 222 5.61 -2.49 -3.33
C SER A 222 6.57 -3.12 -4.33
N SER A 223 7.88 -3.04 -4.09
CA SER A 223 8.86 -3.74 -4.93
C SER A 223 8.57 -5.25 -4.97
N LEU A 224 8.76 -5.88 -6.12
CA LEU A 224 8.39 -7.30 -6.32
C LEU A 224 9.06 -8.26 -5.33
N TYR A 225 10.26 -7.94 -4.83
CA TYR A 225 10.94 -8.79 -3.83
C TYR A 225 10.41 -8.58 -2.40
N ALA A 226 9.74 -7.46 -2.12
CA ALA A 226 9.36 -7.08 -0.75
C ALA A 226 8.08 -7.76 -0.26
N SER A 227 7.34 -8.47 -1.13
CA SER A 227 6.12 -9.17 -0.77
C SER A 227 6.06 -10.59 -1.32
N ALA A 228 5.31 -11.46 -0.63
CA ALA A 228 5.02 -12.80 -1.10
C ALA A 228 4.23 -12.77 -2.43
N THR A 229 3.28 -11.83 -2.58
CA THR A 229 2.55 -11.60 -3.84
C THR A 229 3.46 -11.15 -4.97
N GLY A 230 4.45 -10.29 -4.68
CA GLY A 230 5.41 -9.82 -5.67
C GLY A 230 6.35 -10.92 -6.14
N LEU A 231 6.83 -11.78 -5.24
CA LEU A 231 7.63 -12.94 -5.61
C LEU A 231 6.82 -13.96 -6.40
N LEU A 232 5.55 -14.17 -6.05
CA LEU A 232 4.63 -15.01 -6.81
C LEU A 232 4.39 -14.47 -8.23
N LEU A 233 4.15 -13.16 -8.37
CA LEU A 233 4.06 -12.50 -9.68
C LEU A 233 5.38 -12.60 -10.45
N LEU A 234 6.52 -12.46 -9.78
CA LEU A 234 7.81 -12.54 -10.44
C LEU A 234 8.09 -13.95 -11.00
N ALA A 235 7.71 -14.97 -10.24
CA ALA A 235 7.85 -16.37 -10.58
C ALA A 235 7.15 -16.78 -11.90
N THR A 236 6.15 -16.02 -12.35
CA THR A 236 5.43 -16.28 -13.61
C THR A 236 6.27 -15.90 -14.83
N LEU A 237 7.29 -15.04 -14.70
CA LEU A 237 8.14 -14.60 -15.81
C LEU A 237 9.04 -15.72 -16.39
N GLY A 238 9.11 -16.87 -15.71
CA GLY A 238 10.06 -17.94 -16.02
C GLY A 238 11.35 -17.79 -15.23
N GLN A 239 12.07 -18.90 -15.06
CA GLN A 239 13.19 -18.99 -14.12
C GLN A 239 14.32 -18.00 -14.43
N GLU A 240 14.75 -17.91 -15.68
CA GLU A 240 15.87 -17.05 -16.08
C GLU A 240 15.53 -15.55 -15.96
N GLN A 241 14.31 -15.15 -16.38
CA GLN A 241 13.88 -13.76 -16.23
C GLN A 241 13.67 -13.39 -14.77
N THR A 242 13.16 -14.31 -13.94
CA THR A 242 13.04 -14.12 -12.49
C THR A 242 14.39 -13.85 -11.85
N LYS A 243 15.40 -14.69 -12.13
CA LYS A 243 16.77 -14.52 -11.60
C LYS A 243 17.36 -13.16 -12.00
N LYS A 244 17.24 -12.77 -13.27
CA LYS A 244 17.75 -11.49 -13.78
C LYS A 244 17.06 -10.29 -13.11
N THR A 245 15.74 -10.34 -12.98
CA THR A 245 14.99 -9.27 -12.33
C THR A 245 15.32 -9.18 -10.84
N LEU A 246 15.42 -10.31 -10.12
CA LEU A 246 15.86 -10.32 -8.71
C LEU A 246 17.27 -9.76 -8.55
N TRP A 247 18.20 -10.11 -9.44
CA TRP A 247 19.56 -9.59 -9.40
C TRP A 247 19.56 -8.06 -9.54
N ARG A 248 18.81 -7.54 -10.52
CA ARG A 248 18.68 -6.09 -10.73
C ARG A 248 18.04 -5.41 -9.52
N LEU A 249 16.92 -5.92 -9.03
CA LEU A 249 16.24 -5.38 -7.85
C LEU A 249 17.16 -5.37 -6.62
N ASN A 250 17.93 -6.43 -6.42
CA ASN A 250 18.89 -6.48 -5.33
C ASN A 250 20.01 -5.47 -5.52
N SER A 251 20.50 -5.27 -6.75
CA SER A 251 21.55 -4.28 -7.03
C SER A 251 21.09 -2.84 -6.77
N GLU A 252 19.83 -2.52 -7.09
CA GLU A 252 19.20 -1.21 -6.91
C GLU A 252 18.69 -0.96 -5.48
N ALA A 253 18.52 -2.02 -4.67
CA ALA A 253 18.01 -1.89 -3.31
C ALA A 253 18.98 -1.15 -2.36
N GLU A 254 18.42 -0.43 -1.39
CA GLU A 254 19.19 0.19 -0.30
C GLU A 254 19.89 -0.86 0.56
N ALA A 255 20.92 -0.45 1.31
CA ALA A 255 21.76 -1.38 2.09
C ALA A 255 20.96 -2.22 3.11
N ASP A 256 19.91 -1.65 3.70
CA ASP A 256 19.01 -2.30 4.66
C ASP A 256 17.90 -3.15 3.99
N GLN A 257 17.84 -3.13 2.66
CA GLN A 257 16.86 -3.87 1.86
C GLN A 257 17.51 -4.93 0.95
N LYS A 258 18.85 -5.05 0.99
CA LYS A 258 19.58 -6.12 0.29
C LYS A 258 19.12 -7.49 0.79
N PHE A 259 19.09 -8.45 -0.12
CA PHE A 259 18.71 -9.82 0.19
C PHE A 259 19.68 -10.84 -0.43
N VAL A 260 19.64 -12.07 0.08
CA VAL A 260 20.42 -13.18 -0.48
C VAL A 260 19.74 -13.64 -1.77
N HIS A 261 20.38 -13.35 -2.90
CA HIS A 261 19.80 -13.60 -4.23
C HIS A 261 19.40 -15.06 -4.45
N ALA A 262 20.22 -16.01 -4.00
CA ALA A 262 19.95 -17.45 -4.14
C ALA A 262 18.66 -17.87 -3.41
N GLU A 263 18.48 -17.45 -2.15
CA GLU A 263 17.29 -17.75 -1.34
C GLU A 263 16.02 -17.21 -1.99
N TYR A 264 16.08 -15.99 -2.55
CA TYR A 264 14.93 -15.39 -3.22
C TYR A 264 14.58 -16.08 -4.54
N CYS A 265 15.59 -16.59 -5.26
CA CYS A 265 15.37 -17.40 -6.45
C CYS A 265 14.72 -18.75 -6.10
N GLU A 266 15.15 -19.39 -5.02
CA GLU A 266 14.57 -20.64 -4.53
C GLU A 266 13.12 -20.46 -4.06
N ARG A 267 12.84 -19.39 -3.30
CA ARG A 267 11.48 -19.02 -2.90
C ARG A 267 10.58 -18.78 -4.11
N ALA A 268 11.06 -18.03 -5.11
CA ALA A 268 10.30 -17.79 -6.33
C ALA A 268 10.05 -19.10 -7.12
N ALA A 269 11.02 -20.01 -7.17
CA ALA A 269 10.85 -21.32 -7.80
C ALA A 269 9.80 -22.18 -7.07
N THR A 270 9.82 -22.16 -5.74
CA THR A 270 8.81 -22.84 -4.90
C THR A 270 7.41 -22.30 -5.17
N TYR A 271 7.25 -20.98 -5.17
CA TYR A 271 5.98 -20.31 -5.48
C TYR A 271 5.50 -20.60 -6.90
N ARG A 272 6.41 -20.71 -7.88
CA ARG A 272 6.07 -21.13 -9.25
C ARG A 272 5.48 -22.54 -9.27
N GLN A 273 6.12 -23.48 -8.60
CA GLN A 273 5.71 -24.88 -8.60
C GLN A 273 4.35 -25.08 -7.92
N GLN A 274 4.10 -24.32 -6.85
CA GLN A 274 2.90 -24.47 -6.02
C GLN A 274 1.73 -23.58 -6.45
N GLY A 275 1.99 -22.52 -7.23
CA GLY A 275 0.98 -21.58 -7.71
C GLY A 275 0.41 -20.63 -6.66
N HIS A 276 1.01 -20.60 -5.47
CA HIS A 276 0.57 -19.79 -4.34
C HIS A 276 1.76 -19.35 -3.47
N ALA A 277 1.50 -18.40 -2.58
CA ALA A 277 2.50 -17.85 -1.67
C ALA A 277 1.87 -17.41 -0.35
N VAL A 278 2.63 -17.62 0.73
CA VAL A 278 2.31 -17.13 2.06
C VAL A 278 3.51 -16.33 2.57
N GLY A 279 3.27 -15.18 3.20
CA GLY A 279 4.32 -14.41 3.85
C GLY A 279 4.01 -12.92 3.90
N PRO A 280 5.05 -12.06 3.99
CA PRO A 280 4.85 -10.64 4.15
C PRO A 280 4.05 -10.03 3.01
N ALA A 281 3.07 -9.18 3.35
CA ALA A 281 2.28 -8.45 2.35
C ALA A 281 3.11 -7.38 1.64
N GLY A 282 4.11 -6.77 2.32
CA GLY A 282 5.04 -5.78 1.75
C GLY A 282 4.46 -4.39 1.48
N PHE A 283 3.13 -4.22 1.51
CA PHE A 283 2.45 -2.92 1.38
C PHE A 283 2.23 -2.22 2.72
N VAL A 284 1.92 -3.01 3.75
CA VAL A 284 1.62 -2.56 5.11
C VAL A 284 2.61 -3.22 6.07
N PRO A 285 3.34 -2.47 6.90
CA PRO A 285 4.23 -3.05 7.91
C PRO A 285 3.47 -3.97 8.87
N GLY A 286 4.02 -5.16 9.13
CA GLY A 286 3.41 -6.16 10.03
C GLY A 286 2.15 -6.82 9.44
N ALA A 287 1.88 -6.70 8.14
CA ALA A 287 0.82 -7.45 7.48
C ALA A 287 1.40 -8.67 6.75
N GLN A 288 0.65 -9.76 6.81
CA GLN A 288 0.89 -11.00 6.09
C GLN A 288 -0.16 -11.16 4.97
N VAL A 289 0.14 -12.01 4.00
CA VAL A 289 -0.76 -12.34 2.90
C VAL A 289 -0.69 -13.83 2.62
N THR A 290 -1.87 -14.44 2.39
CA THR A 290 -2.00 -15.73 1.72
C THR A 290 -2.56 -15.44 0.33
N ALA A 291 -1.87 -15.89 -0.72
CA ALA A 291 -2.18 -15.51 -2.09
C ALA A 291 -2.04 -16.67 -3.07
N ALA A 292 -2.87 -16.66 -4.12
CA ALA A 292 -2.84 -17.63 -5.21
C ALA A 292 -2.84 -16.92 -6.57
N LEU A 293 -2.19 -17.53 -7.57
CA LEU A 293 -2.25 -17.06 -8.95
C LEU A 293 -3.68 -17.20 -9.50
N VAL A 294 -4.21 -16.15 -10.11
CA VAL A 294 -5.46 -16.22 -10.88
C VAL A 294 -5.17 -16.91 -12.21
N PRO A 295 -6.01 -17.86 -12.67
CA PRO A 295 -5.76 -18.55 -13.93
C PRO A 295 -6.10 -17.58 -15.06
N VAL A 296 -5.12 -17.28 -15.90
CA VAL A 296 -5.28 -16.37 -17.02
C VAL A 296 -4.94 -17.10 -18.32
N SER A 297 -5.50 -16.65 -19.44
CA SER A 297 -5.23 -17.29 -20.73
C SER A 297 -3.78 -17.04 -21.17
N PRO A 298 -3.20 -17.89 -22.03
CA PRO A 298 -1.91 -17.60 -22.64
C PRO A 298 -1.91 -16.21 -23.30
N GLY A 299 -1.00 -15.34 -22.87
CA GLY A 299 -0.88 -13.95 -23.36
C GLY A 299 -1.50 -12.90 -22.43
N ASP A 300 -2.35 -13.30 -21.48
CA ASP A 300 -2.84 -12.40 -20.44
C ASP A 300 -1.72 -12.07 -19.44
N ARG A 301 -1.85 -10.89 -18.80
CA ARG A 301 -0.93 -10.52 -17.74
C ARG A 301 -1.25 -11.30 -16.46
N PRO A 302 -0.25 -11.87 -15.78
CA PRO A 302 -0.45 -12.58 -14.52
C PRO A 302 -1.09 -11.69 -13.46
N LEU A 303 -2.04 -12.27 -12.74
CA LEU A 303 -2.72 -11.66 -11.61
C LEU A 303 -2.62 -12.57 -10.40
N VAL A 304 -2.58 -11.96 -9.22
CA VAL A 304 -2.56 -12.68 -7.95
C VAL A 304 -3.72 -12.20 -7.10
N LEU A 305 -4.51 -13.13 -6.58
CA LEU A 305 -5.55 -12.85 -5.59
C LEU A 305 -5.01 -13.20 -4.21
N GLY A 306 -5.13 -12.30 -3.24
CA GLY A 306 -4.66 -12.56 -1.88
C GLY A 306 -5.55 -11.98 -0.80
N VAL A 307 -5.52 -12.62 0.37
CA VAL A 307 -6.14 -12.13 1.59
C VAL A 307 -5.03 -11.62 2.50
N VAL A 308 -5.14 -10.35 2.89
CA VAL A 308 -4.17 -9.60 3.68
C VAL A 308 -4.71 -9.42 5.09
N TYR A 309 -3.87 -9.73 6.06
CA TYR A 309 -4.24 -9.75 7.48
C TYR A 309 -3.06 -9.32 8.37
N PRO A 310 -3.32 -8.78 9.57
CA PRO A 310 -2.27 -8.47 10.53
C PRO A 310 -1.46 -9.70 10.94
N GLU A 311 -0.17 -9.52 11.16
CA GLU A 311 0.69 -10.52 11.79
C GLU A 311 0.15 -10.87 13.19
N GLY A 312 0.09 -12.16 13.51
CA GLY A 312 -0.51 -12.68 14.75
C GLY A 312 -2.01 -12.95 14.68
N SER A 313 -2.67 -12.70 13.54
CA SER A 313 -4.07 -13.11 13.34
C SER A 313 -4.18 -14.64 13.37
N MET A 314 -5.17 -15.17 14.09
CA MET A 314 -5.44 -16.61 14.19
C MET A 314 -6.15 -17.10 12.92
N ILE A 315 -5.39 -17.28 11.84
CA ILE A 315 -5.90 -17.69 10.54
C ILE A 315 -5.36 -19.06 10.19
N GLY A 316 -6.26 -19.97 9.82
CA GLY A 316 -5.88 -21.25 9.20
C GLY A 316 -5.39 -21.01 7.78
N THR A 317 -4.09 -20.76 7.60
CA THR A 317 -3.47 -20.49 6.29
C THR A 317 -3.79 -21.56 5.26
N GLU A 318 -3.81 -22.84 5.64
CA GLU A 318 -4.16 -23.93 4.73
C GLU A 318 -5.61 -23.84 4.25
N ALA A 319 -6.56 -23.66 5.17
CA ALA A 319 -7.98 -23.50 4.81
C ALA A 319 -8.23 -22.25 3.96
N LEU A 320 -7.51 -21.16 4.23
CA LEU A 320 -7.58 -19.94 3.45
C LEU A 320 -7.01 -20.15 2.04
N LEU A 321 -5.91 -20.88 1.93
CA LEU A 321 -5.30 -21.25 0.67
C LEU A 321 -6.22 -22.16 -0.15
N GLU A 322 -6.83 -23.18 0.47
CA GLU A 322 -7.83 -24.04 -0.17
C GLU A 322 -9.00 -23.22 -0.71
N THR A 323 -9.50 -22.28 0.10
CA THR A 323 -10.58 -21.36 -0.30
C THR A 323 -10.15 -20.52 -1.53
N LEU A 324 -8.94 -19.93 -1.49
CA LEU A 324 -8.40 -19.16 -2.61
C LEU A 324 -8.26 -20.01 -3.87
N ARG A 325 -7.67 -21.21 -3.76
CA ARG A 325 -7.48 -22.14 -4.90
C ARG A 325 -8.82 -22.56 -5.50
N TYR A 326 -9.80 -22.89 -4.67
CA TYR A 326 -11.15 -23.24 -5.11
C TYR A 326 -11.81 -22.08 -5.86
N GLY A 327 -11.71 -20.85 -5.34
CA GLY A 327 -12.28 -19.68 -6.00
C GLY A 327 -11.59 -19.35 -7.32
N VAL A 328 -10.26 -19.37 -7.32
CA VAL A 328 -9.41 -19.17 -8.49
C VAL A 328 -9.75 -20.16 -9.60
N SER A 329 -9.96 -21.44 -9.28
CA SER A 329 -10.28 -22.46 -10.30
C SER A 329 -11.61 -22.20 -11.01
N GLN A 330 -12.55 -21.46 -10.40
CA GLN A 330 -13.81 -21.06 -11.04
C GLN A 330 -13.61 -20.07 -12.20
N PHE A 331 -12.45 -19.41 -12.25
CA PHE A 331 -12.11 -18.44 -13.30
C PHE A 331 -11.25 -19.05 -14.40
N SER A 332 -10.92 -20.35 -14.30
CA SER A 332 -10.11 -21.00 -15.32
C SER A 332 -10.88 -21.02 -16.64
N PRO A 333 -10.25 -20.64 -17.77
CA PRO A 333 -10.88 -20.71 -19.09
C PRO A 333 -11.24 -22.15 -19.49
N ASN A 334 -10.79 -23.15 -18.73
CA ASN A 334 -11.19 -24.55 -18.88
C ASN A 334 -11.24 -25.24 -17.50
N PRO A 335 -12.40 -25.70 -16.99
CA PRO A 335 -12.52 -26.32 -15.67
C PRO A 335 -11.88 -27.73 -15.57
N MET A 336 -11.35 -28.28 -16.66
CA MET A 336 -10.67 -29.59 -16.71
C MET A 336 -9.35 -29.55 -17.50
N ARG A 337 -8.39 -28.71 -17.13
CA ARG A 337 -7.01 -28.83 -17.63
C ARG A 337 -6.01 -28.57 -16.52
N ASP A 338 -5.15 -29.55 -16.31
CA ASP A 338 -4.17 -29.64 -15.24
C ASP A 338 -3.17 -28.46 -15.30
N LEU A 339 -3.04 -27.71 -14.19
CA LEU A 339 -2.18 -26.52 -14.04
C LEU A 339 -0.68 -26.89 -13.94
N SER A 340 -0.34 -28.17 -14.09
CA SER A 340 1.04 -28.67 -13.98
C SER A 340 1.94 -28.29 -15.17
N ASN A 341 1.39 -27.90 -16.32
CA ASN A 341 2.19 -27.77 -17.56
C ASN A 341 2.14 -26.43 -18.32
N ASP A 342 1.24 -25.51 -18.00
CA ASP A 342 1.05 -24.29 -18.81
C ASP A 342 1.56 -23.01 -18.11
N PHE A 343 2.88 -22.93 -17.89
CA PHE A 343 3.55 -21.65 -17.67
C PHE A 343 4.61 -21.44 -18.75
N ALA A 344 4.16 -21.31 -20.01
CA ALA A 344 5.01 -20.86 -21.09
C ALA A 344 5.65 -19.50 -20.71
N PRO A 345 6.97 -19.33 -20.90
CA PRO A 345 7.66 -18.11 -20.52
C PRO A 345 7.10 -16.90 -21.27
N PHE A 346 6.89 -15.79 -20.55
CA PHE A 346 6.63 -14.49 -21.12
C PHE A 346 7.88 -14.01 -21.88
N ALA A 347 8.00 -14.40 -23.14
CA ALA A 347 9.05 -13.93 -24.04
C ALA A 347 8.48 -12.90 -25.03
N ARG A 348 8.79 -11.62 -24.73
CA ARG A 348 8.76 -10.42 -25.59
C ARG A 348 7.41 -9.84 -26.04
N ALA A 349 7.23 -8.56 -25.71
CA ALA A 349 7.35 -7.49 -26.70
C ALA A 349 8.01 -6.26 -26.03
N VAL A 350 9.03 -5.73 -26.70
CA VAL A 350 9.70 -4.44 -26.42
C VAL A 350 8.77 -3.30 -26.79
#